data_AF-A0A3S9A762-F1
#
_entry.id   AF-A0A3S9A762-F1
#
_cell.length_a   1.000
_cell.length_b   1.000
_cell.length_c   1.000
_cell.angle_alpha   90.00
_cell.angle_beta   90.00
_cell.angle_gamma   90.00
#
_symmetry.space_group_name_H-M   'P 1'
#
loop_
_entity.id
_entity.type
_entity.pdbx_description
1 polymer ?
#
loop_
_entity_poly.entity_id
_entity_poly.type
_entity_poly.pdbx_seq_one_letter_code
_entity_poly.pdbx_strand_id
1 'polypeptide(L)'
;MDMSVFWLVYIGIGIILAILFVIKYGYPTGTQTSVTFSFGEAKEYFFTKHYCKHCNTQLKRSSTKAFKGKGWSKSAVDGEFMFGEKYDMKFSLKCPNCNANFNLNEVG
;
A
#
# COMPACT_ATOMS: atom_id res chain seq x y z
N MET A 1 -20.95 -40.96 -23.69
CA MET A 1 -19.98 -40.58 -22.65
C MET A 1 -20.67 -40.77 -21.32
N ASP A 2 -20.15 -41.65 -20.47
CA ASP A 2 -20.64 -41.82 -19.12
C ASP A 2 -20.61 -40.51 -18.34
N MET A 3 -21.66 -40.25 -17.57
CA MET A 3 -21.82 -39.06 -16.74
C MET A 3 -20.59 -38.84 -15.84
N SER A 4 -19.94 -39.91 -15.39
CA SER A 4 -18.71 -39.89 -14.58
C SER A 4 -17.50 -39.28 -15.31
N VAL A 5 -17.37 -39.52 -16.62
CA VAL A 5 -16.26 -38.97 -17.43
C VAL A 5 -16.44 -37.46 -17.61
N PHE A 6 -17.68 -36.99 -17.73
CA PHE A 6 -17.98 -35.56 -17.83
C PHE A 6 -17.55 -34.78 -16.57
N TRP A 7 -17.83 -35.31 -15.38
CA TRP A 7 -17.41 -34.69 -14.11
C TRP A 7 -15.88 -34.66 -13.96
N LEU A 8 -15.18 -35.71 -14.36
CA LEU A 8 -13.72 -35.75 -14.31
C LEU A 8 -13.07 -34.69 -15.22
N VAL A 9 -13.60 -34.52 -16.43
CA VAL A 9 -13.13 -33.49 -17.38
C VAL A 9 -13.41 -32.09 -16.83
N TYR A 10 -14.60 -31.86 -16.27
CA TYR A 10 -14.98 -30.57 -15.70
C TYR A 10 -14.07 -30.15 -14.53
N ILE A 11 -13.80 -31.07 -13.61
CA ILE A 11 -12.88 -30.83 -12.47
C ILE A 11 -11.46 -30.55 -12.98
N GLY A 12 -10.98 -31.32 -13.96
CA GLY A 12 -9.66 -31.13 -14.55
C GLY A 12 -9.49 -29.73 -15.16
N ILE A 13 -10.48 -29.26 -15.93
CA ILE A 13 -10.49 -27.91 -16.50
C ILE A 13 -10.48 -26.85 -15.39
N GLY A 14 -11.29 -27.04 -14.33
CA GLY A 14 -11.33 -26.12 -13.18
C GLY A 14 -9.97 -25.98 -12.48
N ILE A 15 -9.25 -27.09 -12.26
CA ILE A 15 -7.91 -27.08 -11.66
C ILE A 15 -6.91 -26.34 -12.55
N ILE A 16 -6.93 -26.61 -13.86
CA ILE A 16 -6.03 -25.94 -14.83
C ILE A 16 -6.28 -24.43 -14.83
N LEU A 17 -7.56 -23.99 -14.84
CA LEU A 17 -7.91 -22.58 -14.77
C LEU A 17 -7.47 -21.93 -13.45
N ALA A 18 -7.61 -22.62 -12.32
CA ALA A 18 -7.14 -22.13 -11.03
C ALA A 18 -5.61 -21.94 -11.00
N ILE A 19 -4.85 -22.88 -11.55
CA ILE A 19 -3.39 -22.80 -11.65
C ILE A 19 -2.99 -21.61 -12.54
N LEU A 20 -3.60 -21.47 -13.72
CA LEU A 20 -3.34 -20.36 -14.64
C LEU A 20 -3.70 -19.00 -14.01
N PHE A 21 -4.77 -18.95 -13.21
CA PHE A 21 -5.16 -17.75 -12.48
C PHE A 21 -4.09 -17.34 -11.46
N VAL A 22 -3.58 -18.28 -10.66
CA VAL A 22 -2.51 -18.00 -9.68
C VAL A 22 -1.20 -17.59 -10.36
N ILE A 23 -0.83 -18.22 -11.48
CA ILE A 23 0.37 -17.85 -12.23
C ILE A 23 0.24 -16.44 -12.82
N LYS A 24 -0.93 -16.09 -13.37
CA LYS A 24 -1.15 -14.80 -14.05
C LYS A 24 -1.29 -13.64 -13.08
N TYR A 25 -2.02 -13.82 -11.98
CA TYR A 25 -2.37 -12.74 -11.06
C TYR A 25 -1.58 -12.78 -9.75
N GLY A 26 -0.76 -13.81 -9.55
CA GLY A 26 -0.11 -14.07 -8.27
C GLY A 26 -1.08 -14.60 -7.22
N TYR A 27 -0.53 -15.10 -6.11
CA TYR A 27 -1.34 -15.30 -4.91
C TYR A 27 -1.70 -13.92 -4.36
N PRO A 28 -2.95 -13.66 -3.93
CA PRO A 28 -3.32 -12.40 -3.30
C PRO A 28 -2.61 -12.28 -1.95
N THR A 29 -1.35 -11.84 -1.97
CA THR A 29 -0.62 -11.48 -0.76
C THR A 29 -1.12 -10.11 -0.34
N GLY A 30 -1.66 -10.02 0.88
CA GLY A 30 -2.12 -8.75 1.43
C GLY A 30 -0.97 -7.75 1.49
N THR A 31 -1.15 -6.55 0.93
CA THR A 31 -0.20 -5.46 1.12
C THR A 31 -0.63 -4.65 2.32
N GLN A 32 0.14 -4.68 3.40
CA GLN A 32 -0.12 -3.85 4.57
C GLN A 32 0.76 -2.61 4.52
N THR A 33 0.12 -1.44 4.49
CA THR A 33 0.82 -0.15 4.57
C THR A 33 0.52 0.46 5.93
N SER A 34 1.53 0.61 6.78
CA SER A 34 1.40 1.37 8.02
C SER A 34 1.67 2.83 7.73
N VAL A 35 0.67 3.67 8.05
CA VAL A 35 0.77 5.12 8.02
C VAL A 35 0.50 5.60 9.44
N THR A 36 1.47 6.29 10.04
CA THR A 36 1.28 6.92 11.35
C THR A 36 0.96 8.39 11.12
N PHE A 37 -0.31 8.75 11.26
CA PHE A 37 -0.77 10.14 11.27
C PHE A 37 -1.80 10.34 12.36
N SER A 38 -1.70 11.47 13.05
CA SER A 38 -2.86 12.01 13.75
C SER A 38 -3.86 12.59 12.74
N PHE A 39 -5.16 12.59 13.07
CA PHE A 39 -6.20 13.13 12.18
C PHE A 39 -5.95 14.61 11.81
N GLY A 40 -5.41 15.39 12.76
CA GLY A 40 -4.98 16.78 12.52
C GLY A 40 -3.85 16.88 11.50
N GLU A 41 -2.78 16.09 11.67
CA GLU A 41 -1.62 16.08 10.77
C GLU A 41 -1.98 15.64 9.35
N ALA A 42 -2.87 14.65 9.21
CA ALA A 42 -3.37 14.22 7.91
C ALA A 42 -4.14 15.35 7.21
N LYS A 43 -5.05 16.01 7.95
CA LYS A 43 -5.82 17.14 7.40
C LYS A 43 -4.87 18.25 6.95
N GLU A 44 -3.88 18.57 7.77
CA GLU A 44 -2.92 19.62 7.49
C GLU A 44 -2.01 19.27 6.29
N TYR A 45 -1.58 18.02 6.15
CA TYR A 45 -0.79 17.60 5.00
C TYR A 45 -1.57 17.63 3.68
N PHE A 46 -2.82 17.14 3.67
CA PHE A 46 -3.61 16.99 2.45
C PHE A 46 -4.39 18.25 2.04
N PHE A 47 -4.79 19.09 2.99
CA PHE A 47 -5.64 20.25 2.72
C PHE A 47 -4.93 21.59 2.88
N THR A 48 -3.86 21.67 3.68
CA THR A 48 -3.10 22.92 3.84
C THR A 48 -2.01 23.04 2.76
N LYS A 49 -1.87 24.25 2.21
CA LYS A 49 -0.74 24.61 1.34
C LYS A 49 0.39 25.14 2.20
N HIS A 50 1.50 24.45 2.16
CA HIS A 50 2.71 24.80 2.90
C HIS A 50 3.68 25.56 2.00
N TYR A 51 4.36 26.57 2.54
CA TYR A 51 5.32 27.41 1.80
C TYR A 51 6.70 27.32 2.44
N CYS A 52 7.75 27.37 1.62
CA CYS A 52 9.12 27.31 2.11
C CYS A 52 9.51 28.63 2.80
N LYS A 53 10.01 28.56 4.05
CA LYS A 53 10.47 29.73 4.82
C LYS A 53 11.59 30.52 4.14
N HIS A 54 12.39 29.90 3.26
CA HIS A 54 13.53 30.55 2.62
C HIS A 54 13.21 31.22 1.27
N CYS A 55 12.36 30.61 0.45
CA CYS A 55 12.10 31.07 -0.93
C CYS A 55 10.63 31.33 -1.23
N ASN A 56 9.76 31.25 -0.21
CA ASN A 56 8.31 31.43 -0.28
C ASN A 56 7.60 30.60 -1.37
N THR A 57 8.27 29.56 -1.87
CA THR A 57 7.75 28.68 -2.91
C THR A 57 6.87 27.61 -2.27
N GLN A 58 5.77 27.25 -2.93
CA GLN A 58 4.87 26.21 -2.45
C GLN A 58 5.60 24.86 -2.36
N LEU A 59 5.53 24.22 -1.20
CA LEU A 59 6.09 22.90 -0.94
C LEU A 59 5.28 21.82 -1.68
N LYS A 60 5.98 20.87 -2.30
CA LYS A 60 5.38 19.70 -2.94
C LYS A 60 5.30 18.55 -1.94
N ARG A 61 4.19 17.83 -1.97
CA ARG A 61 3.99 16.60 -1.18
C ARG A 61 4.87 15.49 -1.73
N SER A 62 5.58 14.81 -0.85
CA SER A 62 6.43 13.67 -1.18
C SER A 62 6.11 12.54 -0.21
N SER A 63 5.97 11.33 -0.74
CA SER A 63 5.76 10.13 0.06
C SER A 63 6.83 9.11 -0.29
N THR A 64 7.54 8.63 0.72
CA THR A 64 8.54 7.58 0.57
C THR A 64 8.00 6.30 1.17
N LYS A 65 7.93 5.25 0.36
CA LYS A 65 7.52 3.92 0.79
C LYS A 65 8.77 3.10 1.13
N ALA A 66 8.94 2.70 2.37
CA ALA A 66 10.03 1.85 2.82
C ALA A 66 9.53 0.42 3.05
N PHE A 67 10.14 -0.56 2.39
CA PHE A 67 9.82 -1.97 2.62
C PHE A 67 10.36 -2.43 3.98
N LYS A 68 9.49 -2.99 4.82
CA LYS A 68 9.82 -3.47 6.18
C LYS A 68 9.93 -5.00 6.27
N GLY A 69 9.67 -5.72 5.17
CA GLY A 69 9.72 -7.18 5.12
C GLY A 69 8.37 -7.83 4.87
N LYS A 70 8.34 -9.15 4.97
CA LYS A 70 7.13 -9.98 4.87
C LYS A 70 6.80 -10.54 6.24
N GLY A 71 5.52 -10.65 6.57
CA GLY A 71 5.11 -11.28 7.81
C GLY A 71 3.61 -11.40 7.97
N TRP A 72 3.22 -12.13 9.01
CA TRP A 72 1.82 -12.22 9.43
C TRP A 72 1.37 -10.91 10.08
N SER A 73 0.14 -10.54 9.78
CA SER A 73 -0.48 -9.30 10.26
C SER A 73 -1.96 -9.57 10.50
N LYS A 74 -2.56 -8.88 11.46
CA LYS A 74 -4.00 -8.95 11.66
C LYS A 74 -4.73 -8.40 10.43
N SER A 75 -5.71 -9.14 9.94
CA SER A 75 -6.65 -8.72 8.90
C SER A 75 -7.57 -7.62 9.43
N ALA A 76 -8.34 -6.99 8.53
CA ALA A 76 -9.46 -6.14 8.90
C ALA A 76 -10.63 -6.96 9.50
N VAL A 77 -10.65 -8.27 9.24
CA VAL A 77 -11.59 -9.22 9.84
C VAL A 77 -11.00 -9.74 11.15
N ASP A 78 -11.77 -9.62 12.23
CA ASP A 78 -11.34 -10.08 13.55
C ASP A 78 -11.09 -11.60 13.56
N GLY A 79 -9.93 -12.00 14.09
CA GLY A 79 -9.50 -13.40 14.12
C GLY A 79 -8.77 -13.90 12.88
N GLU A 80 -8.74 -13.14 11.79
CA GLU A 80 -7.98 -13.51 10.59
C GLU A 80 -6.57 -12.92 10.57
N PHE A 81 -5.61 -13.71 10.11
CA PHE A 81 -4.24 -13.27 9.89
C PHE A 81 -3.91 -13.35 8.40
N MET A 82 -3.40 -12.26 7.85
CA MET A 82 -2.95 -12.18 6.46
C MET A 82 -1.43 -12.15 6.43
N PHE A 83 -0.86 -13.05 5.63
CA PHE A 83 0.56 -13.01 5.29
C PHE A 83 0.77 -12.03 4.15
N GLY A 84 1.68 -11.08 4.35
CA GLY A 84 1.75 -9.93 3.47
C GLY A 84 3.07 -9.19 3.48
N GLU A 85 3.22 -8.31 2.49
CA GLU A 85 4.32 -7.35 2.42
C GLU A 85 3.99 -6.14 3.29
N LYS A 86 4.92 -5.80 4.18
CA LYS A 86 4.80 -4.67 5.10
C LYS A 86 5.57 -3.48 4.55
N TYR A 87 4.89 -2.35 4.44
CA TYR A 87 5.48 -1.10 4.01
C TYR A 87 5.22 0.00 5.04
N ASP A 88 6.26 0.77 5.31
CA ASP A 88 6.22 1.95 6.14
C ASP A 88 6.21 3.17 5.22
N MET A 89 5.11 3.95 5.25
CA MET A 89 4.99 5.15 4.44
C MET A 89 5.35 6.37 5.28
N LYS A 90 6.40 7.08 4.85
CA LYS A 90 6.79 8.36 5.40
C LYS A 90 6.35 9.48 4.48
N PHE A 91 5.72 10.50 5.06
CA PHE A 91 5.27 11.68 4.35
C PHE A 91 6.18 12.87 4.67
N SER A 92 6.57 13.60 3.64
CA SER A 92 7.45 14.75 3.75
C SER A 92 7.05 15.83 2.74
N LEU A 93 7.46 17.05 3.01
CA LEU A 93 7.23 18.21 2.16
C LEU A 93 8.55 18.62 1.54
N LYS A 94 8.61 18.69 0.21
CA LYS A 94 9.83 19.02 -0.52
C LYS A 94 9.70 20.37 -1.20
N CYS A 95 10.67 21.26 -0.98
CA CYS A 95 10.75 22.51 -1.73
C CYS A 95 11.34 22.24 -3.13
N PRO A 96 10.63 22.58 -4.22
CA PRO A 96 11.17 22.36 -5.57
C PRO A 96 12.34 23.30 -5.91
N ASN A 97 12.45 24.45 -5.23
CA ASN A 97 13.48 25.46 -5.51
C ASN A 97 14.74 25.24 -4.64
N CYS A 98 14.56 25.07 -3.32
CA CYS A 98 15.68 24.85 -2.39
C CYS A 98 16.11 23.38 -2.29
N ASN A 99 15.34 22.44 -2.87
CA ASN A 99 15.53 20.99 -2.76
C ASN A 99 15.55 20.44 -1.31
N ALA A 100 15.19 21.28 -0.33
CA ALA A 100 15.11 20.93 1.08
C ALA A 100 13.85 20.10 1.37
N ASN A 101 14.01 19.08 2.22
CA ASN A 101 12.91 18.28 2.74
C ASN A 101 12.54 18.80 4.13
N PHE A 102 11.26 18.99 4.35
CA PHE A 102 10.67 19.42 5.61
C PHE A 102 9.73 18.33 6.12
N ASN A 103 9.76 18.08 7.42
CA ASN A 103 8.73 17.27 8.06
C ASN A 103 7.52 18.13 8.39
N LEU A 104 6.32 17.52 8.46
CA LEU A 104 5.08 18.23 8.82
C LEU A 104 5.22 19.04 10.12
N ASN A 105 5.93 18.49 11.10
CA ASN A 105 6.16 19.14 12.40
C ASN A 105 7.06 20.39 12.33
N GLU A 106 7.75 20.63 11.22
CA GLU A 106 8.68 21.76 11.04
C GLU A 106 8.05 22.95 10.30
N VAL A 107 6.88 22.71 9.67
CA VAL A 107 6.19 23.71 8.84
C VAL A 107 4.99 24.35 9.54
N GLY A 108 4.55 23.78 10.66
CA GLY A 108 3.56 24.37 11.58
C GLY A 108 4.05 25.64 12.26
#